data_AF-V6F2V4-F1
#
_entry.id   AF-V6F2V4-F1
#
_cell.length_a   1.000
_cell.length_b   1.000
_cell.length_c   1.000
_cell.angle_alpha   90.00
_cell.angle_beta   90.00
_cell.angle_gamma   90.00
#
_symmetry.space_group_name_H-M   'P 1'
#
loop_
_entity.id
_entity.type
_entity.pdbx_description
1 polymer ?
#
loop_
_entity_poly.entity_id
_entity_poly.type
_entity_poly.pdbx_seq_one_letter_code
_entity_poly.pdbx_strand_id
1 'polypeptide(L)' 'MTWETGFVTRAEIKRLAAQVVANISATASTDDILRLCVGIALAKDLVDSDLLSLLAEVGTRLGLSLVA' A
#
# COMPACT_ATOMS: atom_id res chain seq x y z
N MET A 1 18.93 17.85 -15.63
CA MET A 1 17.66 17.16 -15.37
C MET A 1 18.00 15.76 -14.93
N THR A 2 18.08 15.51 -13.62
CA THR A 2 18.24 14.17 -13.05
C THR A 2 16.88 13.50 -13.11
N TRP A 3 16.72 12.55 -14.02
CA TRP A 3 15.56 11.69 -14.07
C TRP A 3 15.59 10.81 -12.83
N GLU A 4 14.79 11.13 -11.81
CA GLU A 4 14.49 10.19 -10.73
C GLU A 4 13.63 9.08 -11.32
N THR A 5 14.30 8.09 -11.89
CA THR A 5 13.71 6.80 -12.22
C THR A 5 13.20 6.15 -10.92
N GLY A 6 11.91 5.84 -10.85
CA GLY A 6 11.45 4.63 -10.16
C GLY A 6 10.72 4.76 -8.82
N PHE A 7 10.45 5.94 -8.29
CA PHE A 7 9.68 6.07 -7.04
C PHE A 7 8.22 6.39 -7.31
N VAL A 8 7.31 5.58 -6.77
CA VAL A 8 5.89 5.91 -6.78
C VAL A 8 5.66 7.14 -5.90
N THR A 9 5.07 8.17 -6.49
CA THR A 9 4.83 9.43 -5.77
C THR A 9 3.97 9.18 -4.52
N ARG A 10 4.19 9.98 -3.48
CA ARG A 10 3.38 9.92 -2.26
C ARG A 10 1.88 10.06 -2.52
N ALA A 11 1.49 10.83 -3.54
CA ALA A 11 0.09 10.98 -3.96
C ALA A 11 -0.48 9.67 -4.51
N GLU A 12 0.32 8.92 -5.27
CA GLU A 12 -0.07 7.63 -5.81
C GLU A 12 -0.16 6.56 -4.72
N ILE A 13 0.77 6.52 -3.75
CA ILE A 13 0.66 5.65 -2.57
C ILE A 13 -0.67 5.89 -1.83
N LYS A 14 -1.07 7.14 -1.62
CA LYS A 14 -2.36 7.49 -1.00
C LYS A 14 -3.56 7.02 -1.83
N ARG A 15 -3.47 7.12 -3.15
CA ARG A 15 -4.51 6.66 -4.08
C ARG A 15 -4.64 5.13 -4.06
N LEU A 16 -3.52 4.41 -4.03
CA LEU A 16 -3.48 2.95 -3.93
C LEU A 16 -4.02 2.48 -2.57
N ALA A 17 -3.60 3.11 -1.48
CA ALA A 17 -4.12 2.80 -0.15
C ALA A 17 -5.63 3.02 -0.04
N ALA A 18 -6.16 4.09 -0.65
CA ALA A 18 -7.60 4.32 -0.71
C ALA A 18 -8.35 3.20 -1.46
N GLN A 19 -7.78 2.70 -2.56
CA GLN A 19 -8.35 1.56 -3.29
C GLN A 19 -8.30 0.28 -2.46
N VAL A 20 -7.21 0.02 -1.74
CA VAL A 20 -7.11 -1.14 -0.84
C VAL A 20 -8.22 -1.09 0.20
N VAL A 21 -8.33 0.03 0.93
CA VAL A 21 -9.32 0.20 2.00
C VAL A 21 -10.76 0.10 1.46
N ALA A 22 -11.03 0.64 0.27
CA ALA A 22 -12.35 0.56 -0.34
C ALA A 22 -12.76 -0.87 -0.77
N ASN A 23 -11.78 -1.75 -1.04
CA ASN A 23 -12.03 -3.14 -1.46
C ASN A 23 -11.92 -4.16 -0.32
N ILE A 24 -11.59 -3.71 0.90
CA ILE A 24 -11.47 -4.56 2.07
C ILE A 24 -12.84 -4.78 2.71
N SER A 25 -13.17 -6.04 3.03
CA SER A 25 -14.30 -6.36 3.89
C SER A 25 -14.06 -5.85 5.31
N ALA A 26 -15.10 -5.40 6.00
CA ALA A 26 -15.02 -5.02 7.42
C ALA A 26 -14.52 -6.15 8.34
N THR A 27 -14.55 -7.40 7.88
CA THR A 27 -14.08 -8.59 8.59
C THR A 27 -12.77 -9.15 8.03
N ALA A 28 -12.08 -8.42 7.14
CA ALA A 28 -10.82 -8.90 6.58
C ALA A 28 -9.78 -9.04 7.69
N SER A 29 -9.06 -10.16 7.68
CA SER A 29 -7.95 -10.36 8.59
C SER A 29 -6.76 -9.49 8.19
N THR A 30 -5.83 -9.24 9.13
CA THR A 30 -4.57 -8.56 8.82
C THR A 30 -3.82 -9.25 7.68
N ASP A 31 -3.83 -10.59 7.64
CA ASP A 31 -3.18 -11.38 6.59
C ASP A 31 -3.81 -11.14 5.21
N ASP A 32 -5.14 -11.00 5.13
CA ASP A 32 -5.84 -10.66 3.88
C ASP A 32 -5.47 -9.24 3.40
N ILE A 33 -5.36 -8.30 4.33
CA ILE A 33 -4.95 -6.91 4.04
C ILE A 33 -3.53 -6.89 3.49
N LEU A 34 -2.61 -7.64 4.11
CA LEU A 34 -1.23 -7.77 3.64
C LEU A 34 -1.17 -8.39 2.25
N ARG A 35 -1.91 -9.48 2.00
CA ARG A 35 -1.99 -10.11 0.67
C ARG A 35 -2.48 -9.14 -0.40
N LEU A 36 -3.48 -8.31 -0.11
CA LEU A 36 -3.98 -7.30 -1.04
C LEU A 36 -2.92 -6.23 -1.34
N CYS A 37 -2.22 -5.73 -0.32
CA CYS A 37 -1.15 -4.74 -0.51
C CYS A 37 0.00 -5.31 -1.34
N VAL A 38 0.42 -6.55 -1.07
CA VAL A 38 1.45 -7.26 -1.85
C VAL A 38 0.99 -7.50 -3.29
N GLY A 39 -0.27 -7.90 -3.49
CA GLY A 39 -0.85 -8.07 -4.83
C GLY A 39 -0.83 -6.78 -5.66
N ILE A 40 -1.17 -5.65 -5.04
CA ILE A 40 -1.07 -4.34 -5.70
C ILE A 40 0.39 -3.97 -5.97
N ALA A 41 1.30 -4.24 -5.03
CA ALA A 41 2.72 -3.97 -5.23
C ALA A 41 3.26 -4.70 -6.46
N LEU A 42 2.96 -5.98 -6.59
CA LEU A 42 3.33 -6.78 -7.77
C LEU A 42 2.65 -6.28 -9.05
N ALA A 43 1.38 -5.90 -8.99
CA ALA A 43 0.63 -5.42 -10.16
C ALA A 43 1.02 -4.00 -10.62
N LYS A 44 1.75 -3.25 -9.78
CA LYS A 44 2.17 -1.86 -10.03
C LYS A 44 3.68 -1.70 -10.08
N ASP A 45 4.41 -2.80 -10.07
CA ASP A 45 5.88 -2.83 -10.01
C ASP A 45 6.43 -1.93 -8.89
N LEU A 46 5.77 -1.95 -7.73
CA LEU A 46 6.23 -1.22 -6.55
C LEU A 46 7.48 -1.88 -6.00
N VAL A 47 8.50 -1.07 -5.72
CA VAL A 47 9.67 -1.51 -4.98
C VAL A 47 9.34 -1.67 -3.48
N ASP A 48 10.20 -2.35 -2.73
CA ASP A 48 9.96 -2.64 -1.31
C ASP A 48 9.67 -1.39 -0.47
N SER A 49 10.35 -0.27 -0.75
CA SER A 49 10.10 1.01 -0.06
C SER A 49 8.70 1.58 -0.32
N ASP A 50 8.17 1.35 -1.52
CA ASP A 50 6.83 1.79 -1.92
C ASP A 50 5.77 0.87 -1.30
N LEU A 51 6.04 -0.44 -1.21
CA LEU A 51 5.21 -1.39 -0.46
C LEU A 51 5.14 -1.03 1.03
N LEU A 52 6.27 -0.72 1.67
CA LEU A 52 6.29 -0.28 3.07
C LEU A 52 5.48 1.00 3.26
N SER A 53 5.60 1.96 2.34
CA SER A 53 4.82 3.20 2.35
C SER A 53 3.32 2.94 2.18
N LEU A 54 2.95 2.00 1.31
CA LEU A 54 1.58 1.55 1.10
C LEU A 54 1.00 0.90 2.37
N LEU A 55 1.74 -0.02 2.98
CA LEU A 55 1.34 -0.70 4.22
C LEU A 55 1.13 0.28 5.38
N ALA A 56 2.04 1.26 5.54
CA ALA A 56 1.90 2.29 6.57
C ALA A 56 0.65 3.17 6.36
N GLU A 57 0.36 3.57 5.12
CA GLU A 57 -0.82 4.39 4.80
C GLU A 57 -2.13 3.60 4.95
N VAL A 58 -2.16 2.33 4.53
CA VAL A 58 -3.33 1.43 4.73
C VAL A 58 -3.56 1.19 6.22
N GLY A 59 -2.51 0.90 6.99
CA GLY A 59 -2.59 0.72 8.44
C GLY A 59 -3.13 1.96 9.14
N THR A 60 -2.62 3.14 8.79
CA THR A 60 -3.10 4.43 9.31
C THR A 60 -4.61 4.63 9.09
N ARG A 61 -5.12 4.26 7.90
CA ARG A 61 -6.55 4.41 7.56
C ARG A 61 -7.45 3.42 8.28
N LEU A 62 -6.92 2.24 8.58
CA LEU A 62 -7.65 1.18 9.29
C LEU A 62 -7.48 1.26 10.82
N GLY A 63 -6.60 2.13 11.31
CA GLY A 63 -6.26 2.21 12.74
C GLY A 63 -5.45 1.01 13.24
N LEU A 64 -4.62 0.41 12.36
CA LEU A 64 -3.83 -0.80 12.63
C LEU A 64 -2.34 -0.55 12.34
N SER A 65 -1.45 -1.26 13.04
CA SER A 65 -0.01 -1.30 12.67
C SER A 65 0.24 -2.49 11.74
N LEU A 66 0.55 -2.22 10.48
CA LEU A 66 0.88 -3.23 9.46
C LEU A 66 2.39 -3.35 9.19
N VAL A 67 3.16 -2.40 9.70
CA VAL A 67 4.63 -2.40 9.68
C VAL A 67 5.09 -2.62 11.11
N ALA A 68 6.04 -3.53 11.30
CA ALA A 68 6.64 -3.85 12.60
C ALA A 68 7.70 -2.82 13.00
#